data_AF-A0A7K3DYL6-F1
#
_entry.id   AF-A0A7K3DYL6-F1
#
_cell.length_a   1.000
_cell.length_b   1.000
_cell.length_c   1.000
_cell.angle_alpha   90.00
_cell.angle_beta   90.00
_cell.angle_gamma   90.00
#
_symmetry.space_group_name_H-M   'P 1'
#
loop_
_entity.id
_entity.type
_entity.pdbx_description
1 polymer ?
#
loop_
_entity_poly.entity_id
_entity_poly.type
_entity_poly.pdbx_seq_one_letter_code
_entity_poly.pdbx_strand_id
1 'polypeptide(L)'
;MRFAWIDLREVPRPQLQAVVDAAVHARMTGVVSADAELLGTLPPTVTRVLVSAEPAAALARKPADKSADKGGKEPKGAGDAKSSGAAGTLADAGIDVLLRKFSTQDELDALAAENRAAVRMPGSGGPATGAPVTAAPVAGFVDVRDDRTLQLSCVGAMALPYTVIHFADPTKIPLEIVLAAAESAEGKLVTVVGDLEEAAIVFDVLERGSDGILFTPRSADDVFALARLLEATTPQLELSTLTVESIRHVGLGDRVCVDTCSHFEEDEGILVGSYSSGFVLCCSETHPLPYMPTRPFRVNAGALHSYTLGPDNRTNYLSEVGSGSALLAVGADGRTRRVVVGRAKLESRPLLEIRTHAEDGRLVSLTVQDDWHVRVLGPGGKVLNVTELRTGDELLGYLAQDKRHVGLPIGEFCKEV
;
A
#
# COMPACT_ATOMS: atom_id res chain seq x y z
N MET A 1 -6.18 1.05 -6.00
CA MET A 1 -4.93 0.26 -5.94
C MET A 1 -3.81 1.25 -5.77
N ARG A 2 -2.97 1.10 -4.74
CA ARG A 2 -1.83 2.00 -4.49
C ARG A 2 -0.77 1.78 -5.58
N PHE A 3 -0.09 2.84 -6.01
CA PHE A 3 0.98 2.73 -7.02
C PHE A 3 2.21 3.57 -6.67
N ALA A 4 3.32 3.34 -7.37
CA ALA A 4 4.50 4.18 -7.27
C ALA A 4 5.05 4.57 -8.64
N TRP A 5 5.56 5.80 -8.70
CA TRP A 5 6.41 6.29 -9.77
C TRP A 5 7.85 6.40 -9.27
N ILE A 6 8.78 5.89 -10.07
CA ILE A 6 10.22 5.96 -9.80
C ILE A 6 10.79 7.22 -10.43
N ASP A 7 11.28 8.14 -9.61
CA ASP A 7 11.92 9.37 -10.06
C ASP A 7 13.40 9.12 -10.37
N LEU A 8 13.77 9.23 -11.65
CA LEU A 8 15.14 9.03 -12.10
C LEU A 8 15.98 10.31 -12.09
N ARG A 9 15.36 11.48 -11.91
CA ARG A 9 16.01 12.78 -12.11
C ARG A 9 17.24 12.97 -11.22
N GLU A 10 17.17 12.46 -10.00
CA GLU A 10 18.23 12.58 -8.99
C GLU A 10 18.89 11.24 -8.64
N VAL A 11 18.64 10.18 -9.41
CA VAL A 11 19.29 8.87 -9.20
C VAL A 11 20.78 8.98 -9.54
N PRO A 12 21.69 8.46 -8.69
CA PRO A 12 23.11 8.48 -8.99
C PRO A 12 23.43 7.79 -10.32
N ARG A 13 24.20 8.44 -11.21
CA ARG A 13 24.52 7.92 -12.55
C ARG A 13 25.02 6.46 -12.58
N PRO A 14 25.90 6.01 -11.64
CA PRO A 14 26.34 4.61 -11.63
C PRO A 14 25.22 3.59 -11.32
N GLN A 15 24.12 4.03 -10.71
CA GLN A 15 22.99 3.21 -10.29
C GLN A 15 21.82 3.28 -11.28
N LEU A 16 21.80 4.28 -12.18
CA LEU A 16 20.66 4.59 -13.05
C LEU A 16 20.15 3.37 -13.83
N GLN A 17 21.04 2.65 -14.52
CA GLN A 17 20.63 1.47 -15.30
C GLN A 17 20.05 0.37 -14.40
N ALA A 18 20.69 0.10 -13.26
CA ALA A 18 20.21 -0.92 -12.33
C ALA A 18 18.83 -0.56 -11.74
N VAL A 19 18.59 0.72 -11.45
CA VAL A 19 17.29 1.23 -11.00
C VAL A 19 16.23 1.09 -12.09
N VAL A 20 16.56 1.43 -13.35
CA VAL A 20 15.65 1.25 -14.49
C VAL A 20 15.28 -0.22 -14.67
N ASP A 21 16.28 -1.10 -14.70
CA ASP A 21 16.08 -2.55 -14.87
C ASP A 21 15.23 -3.12 -13.72
N ALA A 22 15.49 -2.69 -12.49
CA ALA A 22 14.71 -3.08 -11.31
C ALA A 22 13.26 -2.57 -11.38
N ALA A 23 13.04 -1.33 -11.82
CA ALA A 23 11.70 -0.76 -11.95
C ALA A 23 10.86 -1.53 -12.99
N VAL A 24 11.46 -1.92 -14.11
CA VAL A 24 10.83 -2.75 -15.14
C VAL A 24 10.56 -4.16 -14.61
N HIS A 25 11.55 -4.79 -13.98
CA HIS A 25 11.45 -6.15 -13.45
C HIS A 25 10.35 -6.27 -12.38
N ALA A 26 10.35 -5.32 -11.44
CA ALA A 26 9.36 -5.25 -10.35
C ALA A 26 8.01 -4.67 -10.80
N ARG A 27 7.85 -4.36 -12.10
CA ARG A 27 6.62 -3.81 -12.69
C ARG A 27 6.10 -2.55 -11.99
N MET A 28 7.01 -1.65 -11.66
CA MET A 28 6.64 -0.34 -11.14
C MET A 28 5.73 0.39 -12.13
N THR A 29 4.71 1.07 -11.61
CA THR A 29 3.62 1.62 -12.44
C THR A 29 4.10 2.71 -13.38
N GLY A 30 5.10 3.49 -12.99
CA GLY A 30 5.66 4.52 -13.85
C GLY A 30 7.09 4.91 -13.51
N VAL A 31 7.72 5.57 -14.47
CA VAL A 31 9.07 6.12 -14.38
C VAL A 31 9.01 7.60 -14.78
N VAL A 32 9.59 8.45 -13.95
CA VAL A 32 9.65 9.90 -14.14
C VAL A 32 11.07 10.30 -14.53
N SER A 33 11.20 11.03 -15.63
CA SER A 33 12.48 11.56 -16.09
C SER A 33 12.30 12.89 -16.84
N ALA A 34 13.36 13.67 -16.95
CA ALA A 34 13.43 14.81 -17.88
C ALA A 34 14.01 14.40 -19.25
N ASP A 35 14.53 13.18 -19.37
CA ASP A 35 15.13 12.62 -20.58
C ASP A 35 14.08 11.78 -21.35
N ALA A 36 13.60 12.33 -22.47
CA ALA A 36 12.63 11.67 -23.33
C ALA A 36 13.23 10.47 -24.11
N GLU A 37 14.54 10.49 -24.40
CA GLU A 37 15.20 9.37 -25.08
C GLU A 37 15.26 8.16 -24.17
N LEU A 38 15.66 8.37 -22.90
CA LEU A 38 15.65 7.32 -21.88
C LEU A 38 14.24 6.71 -21.71
N LEU A 39 13.22 7.55 -21.58
CA LEU A 39 11.83 7.08 -21.46
C LEU A 39 11.39 6.29 -22.70
N GLY A 40 11.83 6.68 -23.89
CA GLY A 40 11.56 5.95 -25.13
C GLY A 40 12.15 4.53 -25.18
N THR A 41 13.14 4.21 -24.34
CA THR A 41 13.70 2.86 -24.25
C THR A 41 12.87 1.91 -23.37
N LEU A 42 11.95 2.44 -22.57
CA LEU A 42 11.18 1.64 -21.61
C LEU A 42 10.06 0.85 -22.30
N PRO A 43 9.73 -0.35 -21.79
CA PRO A 43 8.63 -1.14 -22.31
C PRO A 43 7.27 -0.45 -22.06
N PRO A 44 6.25 -0.72 -22.89
CA PRO A 44 4.92 -0.11 -22.75
C PRO A 44 4.16 -0.53 -21.48
N THR A 45 4.70 -1.47 -20.71
CA THR A 45 4.15 -1.89 -19.41
C THR A 45 4.43 -0.88 -18.29
N VAL A 46 5.28 0.11 -18.53
CA VAL A 46 5.65 1.15 -17.56
C VAL A 46 5.16 2.51 -18.08
N THR A 47 4.43 3.24 -17.25
CA THR A 47 3.99 4.61 -17.59
C THR A 47 5.19 5.54 -17.67
N ARG A 48 5.44 6.12 -18.85
CA ARG A 48 6.52 7.07 -19.11
C ARG A 48 6.06 8.49 -18.79
N VAL A 49 6.56 9.05 -17.70
CA VAL A 49 6.22 10.39 -17.23
C VAL A 49 7.36 11.35 -17.55
N LEU A 50 7.15 12.24 -18.51
CA LEU A 50 8.16 13.25 -18.88
C LEU A 50 7.94 14.54 -18.08
N VAL A 51 8.97 14.99 -17.38
CA VAL A 51 8.98 16.30 -16.72
C VAL A 51 9.36 17.37 -17.73
N SER A 52 8.46 18.32 -17.96
CA SER A 52 8.72 19.46 -18.83
C SER A 52 9.06 20.71 -18.01
N ALA A 53 10.16 21.38 -18.38
CA ALA A 53 10.59 22.63 -17.76
C ALA A 53 9.85 23.88 -18.31
N GLU A 54 9.03 23.74 -19.36
CA GLU A 54 8.32 24.88 -19.92
C GLU A 54 7.08 25.22 -19.09
N PRO A 55 6.93 26.45 -18.58
CA PRO A 55 5.73 26.88 -17.89
C PRO A 55 4.54 26.85 -18.87
N ALA A 56 3.36 26.43 -18.38
CA ALA A 56 2.14 26.22 -19.18
C ALA A 56 1.77 27.41 -20.08
N ALA A 57 2.15 28.63 -19.70
CA ALA A 57 1.87 29.86 -20.45
C ALA A 57 2.70 30.04 -21.75
N ALA A 58 3.85 29.38 -21.89
CA ALA A 58 4.79 29.65 -23.00
C ALA A 58 4.36 29.00 -24.33
N LEU A 59 3.64 27.88 -24.29
CA LEU A 59 3.20 27.12 -25.48
C LEU A 59 1.90 27.67 -26.10
N ALA A 60 1.15 28.49 -25.37
CA ALA A 60 -0.11 29.09 -25.85
C ALA A 60 0.09 30.28 -26.81
N ARG A 61 1.33 30.75 -27.03
CA ARG A 61 1.63 31.86 -27.95
C ARG A 61 2.49 31.38 -29.13
N LYS A 62 1.85 30.89 -30.19
CA LYS A 62 2.46 30.91 -31.54
C LYS A 62 2.45 32.35 -32.07
N PRO A 63 3.55 32.86 -32.66
CA PRO A 63 3.55 34.20 -33.21
C PRO A 63 2.79 34.22 -34.54
N ALA A 64 1.81 35.12 -34.62
CA ALA A 64 1.13 35.47 -35.85
C ALA A 64 2.10 36.22 -36.77
N ASP A 65 2.08 35.79 -38.02
CA ASP A 65 2.80 36.32 -39.17
C ASP A 65 2.57 37.83 -39.36
N LYS A 66 3.63 38.62 -39.46
CA LYS A 66 3.60 39.99 -40.02
C LYS A 66 4.90 40.29 -40.77
N SER A 67 4.79 40.24 -42.09
CA SER A 67 5.65 40.86 -43.08
C SER A 67 5.64 42.40 -42.98
N ALA A 68 6.82 43.04 -43.05
CA ALA A 68 7.16 44.13 -44.00
C ALA A 68 8.49 44.86 -43.64
N ASP A 69 9.52 44.56 -44.43
CA ASP A 69 10.46 45.46 -45.16
C ASP A 69 11.02 46.76 -44.51
N LYS A 70 12.35 46.83 -44.28
CA LYS A 70 13.34 47.58 -45.10
C LYS A 70 14.71 47.79 -44.40
N GLY A 71 15.77 47.31 -45.07
CA GLY A 71 16.96 48.09 -45.42
C GLY A 71 18.13 48.26 -44.42
N GLY A 72 19.29 47.68 -44.78
CA GLY A 72 20.56 48.42 -44.73
C GLY A 72 21.73 47.90 -43.88
N LYS A 73 22.64 47.16 -44.55
CA LYS A 73 24.11 47.11 -44.42
C LYS A 73 24.80 46.62 -43.12
N GLU A 74 25.51 45.51 -43.32
CA GLU A 74 26.60 44.88 -42.57
C GLU A 74 27.90 45.74 -42.48
N PRO A 75 28.86 45.45 -41.57
CA PRO A 75 29.70 44.23 -41.68
C PRO A 75 30.11 43.48 -40.39
N LYS A 76 30.16 42.14 -40.56
CA LYS A 76 31.08 41.09 -40.05
C LYS A 76 31.68 41.14 -38.63
N GLY A 77 31.41 40.06 -37.87
CA GLY A 77 32.24 39.52 -36.79
C GLY A 77 31.82 38.09 -36.41
N ALA A 78 32.78 37.15 -36.51
CA ALA A 78 32.68 35.69 -36.46
C ALA A 78 32.03 35.01 -35.23
N GLY A 79 31.54 33.77 -35.42
CA GLY A 79 31.30 32.80 -34.34
C GLY A 79 30.33 31.66 -34.70
N ASP A 80 30.82 30.63 -35.41
CA ASP A 80 30.07 29.38 -35.67
C ASP A 80 29.85 28.56 -34.39
N ALA A 81 28.60 28.19 -34.12
CA ALA A 81 28.22 26.97 -33.38
C ALA A 81 26.76 26.63 -33.70
N LYS A 82 26.55 25.74 -34.68
CA LYS A 82 25.23 25.16 -34.98
C LYS A 82 24.85 24.15 -33.88
N SER A 83 23.91 24.50 -33.01
CA SER A 83 23.07 23.53 -32.30
C SER A 83 21.82 23.26 -33.14
N SER A 84 21.82 22.17 -33.89
CA SER A 84 20.62 21.68 -34.56
C SER A 84 19.73 20.99 -33.53
N GLY A 85 18.83 21.74 -32.92
CA GLY A 85 17.70 21.19 -32.17
C GLY A 85 16.74 20.51 -33.15
N ALA A 86 16.74 19.18 -33.18
CA ALA A 86 15.70 18.40 -33.82
C ALA A 86 14.56 18.25 -32.80
N ALA A 87 13.50 19.05 -32.98
CA ALA A 87 12.23 18.84 -32.32
C ALA A 87 11.59 17.56 -32.88
N GLY A 88 11.95 16.40 -32.32
CA GLY A 88 11.17 15.18 -32.44
C GLY A 88 9.84 15.38 -31.72
N THR A 89 8.74 15.13 -32.41
CA THR A 89 7.40 15.25 -31.85
C THR A 89 7.23 14.34 -30.63
N LEU A 90 6.67 14.86 -29.53
CA LEU A 90 6.38 14.13 -28.28
C LEU A 90 5.67 12.78 -28.49
N ALA A 91 4.97 12.62 -29.63
CA ALA A 91 4.32 11.39 -30.06
C ALA A 91 5.30 10.26 -30.43
N ASP A 92 6.51 10.56 -30.91
CA ASP A 92 7.48 9.55 -31.35
C ASP A 92 8.24 8.89 -30.18
N ALA A 93 8.30 9.55 -29.01
CA ALA A 93 8.94 9.02 -27.80
C ALA A 93 7.99 8.15 -26.94
N GLY A 94 6.71 8.04 -27.33
CA GLY A 94 5.72 7.24 -26.60
C GLY A 94 5.40 7.75 -25.19
N ILE A 95 5.53 9.05 -24.93
CA ILE A 95 5.28 9.60 -23.58
C ILE A 95 3.82 9.42 -23.18
N ASP A 96 3.59 8.85 -21.99
CA ASP A 96 2.25 8.54 -21.49
C ASP A 96 1.68 9.66 -20.61
N VAL A 97 2.53 10.41 -19.89
CA VAL A 97 2.11 11.54 -19.03
C VAL A 97 3.10 12.69 -19.14
N LEU A 98 2.60 13.92 -19.24
CA LEU A 98 3.42 15.14 -19.14
C LEU A 98 3.26 15.75 -17.75
N LEU A 99 4.35 15.83 -16.98
CA LEU A 99 4.36 16.46 -15.66
C LEU A 99 4.88 17.89 -15.75
N ARG A 100 4.05 18.86 -15.36
CA ARG A 100 4.39 20.29 -15.37
C ARG A 100 4.17 20.94 -14.02
N LYS A 101 5.10 21.80 -13.63
CA LYS A 101 5.00 22.57 -12.39
C LYS A 101 3.96 23.68 -12.52
N PHE A 102 3.19 23.91 -11.45
CA PHE A 102 2.35 25.08 -11.27
C PHE A 102 2.53 25.65 -9.87
N SER A 103 2.35 26.96 -9.75
CA SER A 103 2.52 27.73 -8.52
C SER A 103 1.46 28.82 -8.34
N THR A 104 0.60 28.99 -9.34
CA THR A 104 -0.50 29.97 -9.38
C THR A 104 -1.78 29.33 -9.90
N GLN A 105 -2.92 29.97 -9.62
CA GLN A 105 -4.23 29.51 -10.11
C GLN A 105 -4.30 29.56 -11.64
N ASP A 106 -3.77 30.61 -12.28
CA ASP A 106 -3.78 30.75 -13.74
C ASP A 106 -2.99 29.62 -14.43
N GLU A 107 -1.85 29.21 -13.87
CA GLU A 107 -1.09 28.06 -14.37
C GLU A 107 -1.87 26.75 -14.21
N LEU A 108 -2.54 26.56 -13.07
CA LEU A 108 -3.40 25.39 -12.84
C LEU A 108 -4.58 25.34 -13.83
N ASP A 109 -5.26 26.47 -14.02
CA ASP A 109 -6.40 26.57 -14.93
C ASP A 109 -5.99 26.28 -16.38
N ALA A 110 -4.79 26.72 -16.77
CA ALA A 110 -4.19 26.39 -18.06
C ALA A 110 -3.95 24.89 -18.23
N LEU A 111 -3.36 24.23 -17.22
CA LEU A 111 -3.14 22.77 -17.24
C LEU A 111 -4.46 22.01 -17.31
N ALA A 112 -5.47 22.42 -16.53
CA ALA A 112 -6.79 21.80 -16.54
C ALA A 112 -7.51 22.00 -17.88
N ALA A 113 -7.36 23.17 -18.52
CA ALA A 113 -7.91 23.43 -19.84
C ALA A 113 -7.26 22.57 -20.93
N GLU A 114 -5.93 22.42 -20.90
CA GLU A 114 -5.18 21.56 -21.82
C GLU A 114 -5.59 20.09 -21.68
N ASN A 115 -5.71 19.59 -20.44
CA ASN A 115 -6.18 18.24 -20.20
C ASN A 115 -7.61 18.01 -20.73
N ARG A 116 -8.54 18.94 -20.50
CA ARG A 116 -9.90 18.86 -21.05
C ARG A 116 -9.90 18.88 -22.59
N ALA A 117 -9.00 19.63 -23.21
CA ALA A 117 -8.87 19.67 -24.66
C ALA A 117 -8.32 18.35 -25.22
N ALA A 118 -7.39 17.70 -24.52
CA ALA A 118 -6.86 16.37 -24.89
C ALA A 118 -7.91 15.25 -24.80
N VAL A 119 -8.87 15.35 -23.88
CA VAL A 119 -9.93 14.35 -23.65
C VAL A 119 -11.11 14.48 -24.63
N ARG A 120 -11.33 15.65 -25.25
CA ARG A 120 -12.42 15.84 -26.23
C ARG A 120 -12.09 15.19 -27.58
N MET A 121 -12.71 14.04 -27.86
CA MET A 121 -12.78 13.45 -29.20
C MET A 121 -13.49 14.38 -30.21
N PRO A 122 -13.10 14.41 -31.50
CA PRO A 122 -13.83 15.16 -32.51
C PRO A 122 -15.19 14.48 -32.76
N GLY A 123 -16.27 15.23 -32.57
CA GLY A 123 -17.61 14.82 -32.93
C GLY A 123 -17.74 14.63 -34.45
N SER A 124 -18.33 13.49 -34.81
CA SER A 124 -18.98 13.13 -36.08
C SER A 124 -19.03 14.20 -37.18
N GLY A 125 -18.18 14.08 -38.21
CA GLY A 125 -18.35 14.82 -39.46
C GLY A 125 -17.21 14.67 -40.47
N GLY A 126 -17.17 13.54 -41.19
CA GLY A 126 -16.31 13.36 -42.39
C GLY A 126 -15.37 12.14 -42.32
N PRO A 127 -15.02 11.52 -43.47
CA PRO A 127 -14.38 10.21 -43.51
C PRO A 127 -12.92 10.26 -43.04
N ALA A 128 -12.54 9.20 -42.32
CA ALA A 128 -11.29 9.03 -41.61
C ALA A 128 -10.09 8.71 -42.52
N THR A 129 -8.99 9.44 -42.32
CA THR A 129 -7.62 8.96 -42.53
C THR A 129 -6.70 9.56 -41.47
N GLY A 130 -6.60 8.89 -40.32
CA GLY A 130 -5.71 9.27 -39.22
C GLY A 130 -6.24 8.72 -37.91
N ALA A 131 -5.48 7.85 -37.25
CA ALA A 131 -5.80 7.41 -35.88
C ALA A 131 -5.85 8.65 -34.97
N PRO A 132 -6.79 8.75 -34.03
CA PRO A 132 -6.83 9.89 -33.10
C PRO A 132 -5.56 9.84 -32.23
N VAL A 133 -4.69 10.83 -32.38
CA VAL A 133 -3.58 11.07 -31.45
C VAL A 133 -4.20 11.67 -30.19
N THR A 134 -4.55 10.83 -29.21
CA THR A 134 -4.89 11.30 -27.87
C THR A 134 -3.61 11.89 -27.28
N ALA A 135 -3.57 13.20 -27.07
CA ALA A 135 -2.43 13.84 -26.42
C ALA A 135 -2.26 13.26 -25.00
N ALA A 136 -1.01 13.04 -24.58
CA ALA A 136 -0.71 12.51 -23.25
C ALA A 136 -1.38 13.38 -22.16
N PRO A 137 -2.06 12.80 -21.16
CA PRO A 137 -2.61 13.55 -20.04
C PRO A 137 -1.55 14.42 -19.36
N VAL A 138 -1.97 15.61 -18.96
CA VAL A 138 -1.11 16.59 -18.29
C VAL A 138 -1.31 16.50 -16.79
N ALA A 139 -0.27 16.08 -16.09
CA ALA A 139 -0.18 16.06 -14.64
C ALA A 139 0.39 17.38 -14.11
N GLY A 140 -0.08 17.81 -12.95
CA GLY A 140 0.45 19.00 -12.27
C GLY A 140 1.41 18.64 -11.15
N PHE A 141 2.50 19.38 -11.00
CA PHE A 141 3.41 19.32 -9.85
C PHE A 141 3.31 20.60 -9.02
N VAL A 142 3.11 20.49 -7.71
CA VAL A 142 3.08 21.63 -6.79
C VAL A 142 3.95 21.38 -5.56
N ASP A 143 4.74 22.39 -5.18
CA ASP A 143 5.46 22.43 -3.92
C ASP A 143 4.60 23.16 -2.88
N VAL A 144 4.15 22.43 -1.86
CA VAL A 144 3.38 22.98 -0.74
C VAL A 144 4.32 23.42 0.36
N ARG A 145 4.32 24.72 0.66
CA ARG A 145 5.21 25.37 1.63
C ARG A 145 4.49 26.37 2.53
N ASP A 146 3.25 26.68 2.22
CA ASP A 146 2.40 27.66 2.91
C ASP A 146 0.91 27.36 2.64
N ASP A 147 0.01 28.10 3.31
CA ASP A 147 -1.44 27.95 3.15
C ASP A 147 -1.89 28.20 1.68
N ARG A 148 -1.29 29.18 0.99
CA ARG A 148 -1.65 29.49 -0.40
C ARG A 148 -1.39 28.30 -1.33
N THR A 149 -0.21 27.69 -1.22
CA THR A 149 0.18 26.52 -2.03
C THR A 149 -0.58 25.26 -1.62
N LEU A 150 -0.98 25.15 -0.35
CA LEU A 150 -1.89 24.10 0.13
C LEU A 150 -3.30 24.23 -0.48
N GLN A 151 -3.89 25.43 -0.48
CA GLN A 151 -5.19 25.62 -1.15
C GLN A 151 -5.10 25.32 -2.65
N LEU A 152 -4.00 25.74 -3.28
CA LEU A 152 -3.76 25.48 -4.69
C LEU A 152 -3.64 23.96 -4.99
N SER A 153 -3.03 23.18 -4.10
CA SER A 153 -2.92 21.73 -4.27
C SER A 153 -4.27 21.01 -4.09
N CYS A 154 -5.14 21.48 -3.19
CA CYS A 154 -6.53 21.00 -3.09
C CYS A 154 -7.30 21.21 -4.40
N VAL A 155 -7.22 22.41 -4.98
CA VAL A 155 -7.88 22.69 -6.28
C VAL A 155 -7.27 21.82 -7.39
N GLY A 156 -5.94 21.66 -7.40
CA GLY A 156 -5.24 20.78 -8.33
C GLY A 156 -5.74 19.35 -8.27
N ALA A 157 -5.82 18.78 -7.07
CA ALA A 157 -6.27 17.41 -6.84
C ALA A 157 -7.70 17.14 -7.34
N MET A 158 -8.57 18.16 -7.33
CA MET A 158 -9.92 18.06 -7.88
C MET A 158 -9.99 18.28 -9.40
N ALA A 159 -9.06 19.03 -9.98
CA ALA A 159 -9.14 19.50 -11.36
C ALA A 159 -8.29 18.71 -12.36
N LEU A 160 -7.25 18.02 -11.91
CA LEU A 160 -6.25 17.35 -12.75
C LEU A 160 -6.36 15.81 -12.64
N PRO A 161 -5.98 15.08 -13.70
CA PRO A 161 -5.96 13.62 -13.67
C PRO A 161 -4.91 13.07 -12.70
N TYR A 162 -3.79 13.79 -12.56
CA TYR A 162 -2.75 13.53 -11.57
C TYR A 162 -2.27 14.85 -10.97
N THR A 163 -2.19 14.91 -9.64
CA THR A 163 -1.54 16.01 -8.91
C THR A 163 -0.41 15.44 -8.08
N VAL A 164 0.82 15.76 -8.47
CA VAL A 164 2.05 15.41 -7.75
C VAL A 164 2.35 16.52 -6.75
N ILE A 165 2.47 16.17 -5.47
CA ILE A 165 2.65 17.13 -4.39
C ILE A 165 3.92 16.81 -3.62
N HIS A 166 4.79 17.79 -3.50
CA HIS A 166 5.88 17.77 -2.55
C HIS A 166 5.54 18.68 -1.37
N PHE A 167 5.61 18.15 -0.15
CA PHE A 167 5.39 18.90 1.07
C PHE A 167 6.73 19.28 1.70
N ALA A 168 6.97 20.57 1.91
CA ALA A 168 8.22 21.04 2.51
C ALA A 168 8.30 20.76 4.02
N ASP A 169 7.16 20.66 4.69
CA ASP A 169 7.09 20.37 6.12
C ASP A 169 7.09 18.85 6.38
N PRO A 170 7.75 18.38 7.45
CA PRO A 170 7.81 16.94 7.76
C PRO A 170 6.47 16.37 8.25
N THR A 171 5.54 17.22 8.71
CA THR A 171 4.21 16.79 9.16
C THR A 171 3.32 16.34 8.00
N LYS A 172 2.39 15.41 8.29
CA LYS A 172 1.42 14.90 7.30
C LYS A 172 0.07 15.62 7.32
N ILE A 173 -0.13 16.59 8.21
CA ILE A 173 -1.35 17.42 8.27
C ILE A 173 -1.70 18.04 6.91
N PRO A 174 -0.77 18.64 6.15
CA PRO A 174 -1.10 19.17 4.82
C PRO A 174 -1.60 18.09 3.85
N LEU A 175 -1.04 16.88 3.89
CA LEU A 175 -1.52 15.76 3.09
C LEU A 175 -2.94 15.34 3.49
N GLU A 176 -3.24 15.26 4.79
CA GLU A 176 -4.58 14.97 5.30
C GLU A 176 -5.63 15.95 4.76
N ILE A 177 -5.30 17.24 4.74
CA ILE A 177 -6.18 18.31 4.22
C ILE A 177 -6.47 18.11 2.73
N VAL A 178 -5.45 17.81 1.93
CA VAL A 178 -5.63 17.60 0.48
C VAL A 178 -6.43 16.32 0.21
N LEU A 179 -6.16 15.23 0.95
CA LEU A 179 -6.91 13.98 0.83
C LEU A 179 -8.39 14.17 1.15
N ALA A 180 -8.70 14.94 2.20
CA ALA A 180 -10.08 15.28 2.55
C ALA A 180 -10.75 16.14 1.46
N ALA A 181 -10.05 17.13 0.90
CA ALA A 181 -10.59 17.95 -0.19
C ALA A 181 -10.83 17.14 -1.48
N ALA A 182 -9.97 16.17 -1.76
CA ALA A 182 -10.03 15.33 -2.95
C ALA A 182 -10.89 14.07 -2.79
N GLU A 183 -11.68 13.95 -1.71
CA GLU A 183 -12.34 12.69 -1.35
C GLU A 183 -13.21 12.13 -2.49
N SER A 184 -13.97 13.02 -3.15
CA SER A 184 -14.88 12.72 -4.27
C SER A 184 -14.28 13.02 -5.65
N ALA A 185 -12.99 13.35 -5.74
CA ALA A 185 -12.34 13.63 -7.02
C ALA A 185 -12.02 12.34 -7.79
N GLU A 186 -12.12 12.39 -9.12
CA GLU A 186 -11.71 11.28 -9.99
C GLU A 186 -10.19 11.22 -10.21
N GLY A 187 -9.51 12.35 -10.01
CA GLY A 187 -8.06 12.50 -10.15
C GLY A 187 -7.26 11.68 -9.13
N LYS A 188 -5.97 11.49 -9.42
CA LYS A 188 -5.04 10.74 -8.57
C LYS A 188 -4.06 11.65 -7.87
N LEU A 189 -3.94 11.46 -6.55
CA LEU A 189 -2.92 12.13 -5.76
C LEU A 189 -1.61 11.34 -5.81
N VAL A 190 -0.49 12.02 -6.02
CA VAL A 190 0.85 11.43 -5.95
C VAL A 190 1.70 12.25 -5.00
N THR A 191 2.14 11.67 -3.90
CA THR A 191 2.96 12.39 -2.90
C THR A 191 4.43 12.07 -3.10
N VAL A 192 5.28 13.10 -3.16
CA VAL A 192 6.74 12.92 -3.15
C VAL A 192 7.20 12.46 -1.78
N VAL A 193 8.01 11.40 -1.73
CA VAL A 193 8.58 10.86 -0.49
C VAL A 193 10.10 10.72 -0.59
N GLY A 194 10.79 10.95 0.52
CA GLY A 194 12.26 10.93 0.60
C GLY A 194 12.85 9.55 0.87
N ASP A 195 12.11 8.64 1.49
CA ASP A 195 12.55 7.28 1.79
C ASP A 195 11.39 6.28 1.90
N LEU A 196 11.74 5.00 2.14
CA LEU A 196 10.79 3.90 2.27
C LEU A 196 9.95 3.96 3.56
N GLU A 197 10.47 4.59 4.62
CA GLU A 197 9.74 4.76 5.87
C GLU A 197 8.61 5.77 5.67
N GLU A 198 8.93 6.91 5.05
CA GLU A 198 7.94 7.91 4.66
C GLU A 198 6.94 7.35 3.64
N ALA A 199 7.38 6.53 2.68
CA ALA A 199 6.49 5.85 1.75
C ALA A 199 5.43 4.99 2.47
N ALA A 200 5.86 4.19 3.46
CA ALA A 200 4.95 3.37 4.26
C ALA A 200 3.94 4.22 5.03
N ILE A 201 4.39 5.32 5.64
CA ILE A 201 3.53 6.26 6.36
C ILE A 201 2.50 6.88 5.41
N VAL A 202 2.94 7.42 4.27
CA VAL A 202 2.09 8.14 3.31
C VAL A 202 1.00 7.24 2.70
N PHE A 203 1.27 5.95 2.55
CA PHE A 203 0.26 5.00 2.11
C PHE A 203 -0.85 4.77 3.14
N ASP A 204 -0.60 4.99 4.43
CA ASP A 204 -1.56 4.70 5.50
C ASP A 204 -2.22 5.95 6.12
N VAL A 205 -1.84 7.17 5.68
CA VAL A 205 -2.46 8.43 6.15
C VAL A 205 -3.99 8.41 5.96
N LEU A 206 -4.74 8.67 7.03
CA LEU A 206 -6.22 8.60 7.06
C LEU A 206 -6.80 7.25 6.60
N GLU A 207 -6.08 6.13 6.77
CA GLU A 207 -6.48 4.77 6.34
C GLU A 207 -6.73 4.62 4.82
N ARG A 208 -6.56 5.70 4.05
CA ARG A 208 -6.68 5.77 2.59
C ARG A 208 -5.31 5.92 1.94
N GLY A 209 -4.52 6.86 2.45
CA GLY A 209 -3.25 7.31 1.91
C GLY A 209 -3.39 8.05 0.59
N SER A 210 -2.25 8.49 0.06
CA SER A 210 -2.14 8.95 -1.32
C SER A 210 -2.42 7.80 -2.30
N ASP A 211 -3.04 8.08 -3.48
CA ASP A 211 -3.26 7.05 -4.50
C ASP A 211 -1.92 6.46 -5.00
N GLY A 212 -0.89 7.29 -5.08
CA GLY A 212 0.47 6.85 -5.33
C GLY A 212 1.54 7.73 -4.69
N ILE A 213 2.79 7.32 -4.88
CA ILE A 213 3.96 8.09 -4.44
C ILE A 213 4.91 8.35 -5.61
N LEU A 214 5.70 9.41 -5.50
CA LEU A 214 6.88 9.65 -6.33
C LEU A 214 8.12 9.45 -5.44
N PHE A 215 8.92 8.44 -5.73
CA PHE A 215 10.08 8.06 -4.91
C PHE A 215 11.35 8.08 -5.75
N THR A 216 12.42 8.65 -5.21
CA THR A 216 13.77 8.66 -5.81
C THR A 216 14.64 7.59 -5.16
N PRO A 217 14.87 6.43 -5.80
CA PRO A 217 15.68 5.36 -5.23
C PRO A 217 17.18 5.70 -5.28
N ARG A 218 17.97 5.16 -4.35
CA ARG A 218 19.43 5.26 -4.41
C ARG A 218 20.09 4.06 -5.10
N SER A 219 19.38 2.94 -5.16
CA SER A 219 19.84 1.69 -5.78
C SER A 219 18.65 0.82 -6.24
N ALA A 220 18.95 -0.27 -6.94
CA ALA A 220 17.96 -1.30 -7.29
C ALA A 220 17.29 -1.94 -6.06
N ASP A 221 18.02 -2.06 -4.94
CA ASP A 221 17.48 -2.65 -3.70
C ASP A 221 16.33 -1.83 -3.11
N ASP A 222 16.43 -0.50 -3.20
CA ASP A 222 15.36 0.42 -2.78
C ASP A 222 14.08 0.17 -3.62
N VAL A 223 14.22 -0.10 -4.92
CA VAL A 223 13.08 -0.41 -5.81
C VAL A 223 12.41 -1.73 -5.41
N PHE A 224 13.20 -2.79 -5.17
CA PHE A 224 12.64 -4.07 -4.73
C PHE A 224 12.01 -3.97 -3.33
N ALA A 225 12.57 -3.15 -2.45
CA ALA A 225 11.97 -2.90 -1.14
C ALA A 225 10.63 -2.15 -1.25
N LEU A 226 10.54 -1.16 -2.13
CA LEU A 226 9.28 -0.48 -2.43
C LEU A 226 8.25 -1.42 -3.07
N ALA A 227 8.66 -2.28 -3.99
CA ALA A 227 7.78 -3.27 -4.59
C ALA A 227 7.15 -4.18 -3.53
N ARG A 228 7.95 -4.69 -2.58
CA ARG A 228 7.45 -5.47 -1.44
C ARG A 228 6.47 -4.69 -0.57
N LEU A 229 6.69 -3.38 -0.39
CA LEU A 229 5.77 -2.52 0.36
C LEU A 229 4.42 -2.37 -0.37
N LEU A 230 4.43 -2.21 -1.69
CA LEU A 230 3.21 -2.14 -2.52
C LEU A 230 2.46 -3.48 -2.60
N GLU A 231 3.21 -4.58 -2.62
CA GLU A 231 2.67 -5.94 -2.66
C GLU A 231 2.22 -6.46 -1.29
N ALA A 232 2.51 -5.72 -0.19
CA ALA A 232 2.20 -6.09 1.18
C ALA A 232 0.68 -6.20 1.40
N THR A 233 0.15 -7.30 0.91
CA THR A 233 -1.21 -7.77 1.05
C THR A 233 -1.19 -8.89 2.07
N THR A 234 -2.35 -9.17 2.62
CA THR A 234 -2.55 -10.32 3.47
C THR A 234 -3.51 -11.24 2.71
N PRO A 235 -3.06 -12.44 2.31
CA PRO A 235 -3.92 -13.33 1.54
C PRO A 235 -5.12 -13.76 2.39
N GLN A 236 -6.28 -13.91 1.74
CA GLN A 236 -7.43 -14.55 2.39
C GLN A 236 -7.05 -15.99 2.75
N LEU A 237 -7.40 -16.40 3.97
CA LEU A 237 -7.13 -17.75 4.45
C LEU A 237 -8.35 -18.63 4.22
N GLU A 238 -8.13 -19.85 3.75
CA GLU A 238 -9.15 -20.89 3.74
C GLU A 238 -9.28 -21.47 5.16
N LEU A 239 -10.28 -21.00 5.89
CA LEU A 239 -10.57 -21.52 7.23
C LEU A 239 -11.21 -22.90 7.14
N SER A 240 -10.87 -23.75 8.09
CA SER A 240 -11.41 -25.09 8.24
C SER A 240 -12.31 -25.16 9.47
N THR A 241 -13.36 -25.98 9.40
CA THR A 241 -14.13 -26.36 10.59
C THR A 241 -13.35 -27.42 11.37
N LEU A 242 -13.17 -27.18 12.67
CA LEU A 242 -12.52 -28.09 13.61
C LEU A 242 -13.57 -28.61 14.59
N THR A 243 -13.64 -29.93 14.76
CA THR A 243 -14.58 -30.56 15.71
C THR A 243 -13.88 -30.83 17.03
N VAL A 244 -14.47 -30.37 18.13
CA VAL A 244 -13.94 -30.56 19.48
C VAL A 244 -13.95 -32.04 19.86
N GLU A 245 -12.79 -32.58 20.17
CA GLU A 245 -12.59 -33.95 20.65
C GLU A 245 -12.67 -34.00 22.17
N SER A 246 -11.91 -33.13 22.86
CA SER A 246 -11.87 -33.11 24.33
C SER A 246 -11.51 -31.73 24.88
N ILE A 247 -12.02 -31.44 26.07
CA ILE A 247 -11.68 -30.28 26.89
C ILE A 247 -11.09 -30.78 28.21
N ARG A 248 -9.91 -30.30 28.60
CA ARG A 248 -9.25 -30.72 29.84
C ARG A 248 -8.69 -29.53 30.61
N HIS A 249 -9.02 -29.43 31.90
CA HIS A 249 -8.35 -28.48 32.80
C HIS A 249 -6.92 -28.96 33.06
N VAL A 250 -5.92 -28.13 32.78
CA VAL A 250 -4.49 -28.50 32.86
C VAL A 250 -3.73 -27.81 33.99
N GLY A 251 -4.45 -27.11 34.87
CA GLY A 251 -3.90 -26.50 36.07
C GLY A 251 -3.31 -25.10 35.83
N LEU A 252 -2.42 -24.67 36.72
CA LEU A 252 -1.81 -23.34 36.66
C LEU A 252 -0.70 -23.28 35.61
N GLY A 253 -0.70 -22.25 34.77
CA GLY A 253 0.38 -21.96 33.83
C GLY A 253 0.33 -20.52 33.32
N ASP A 254 1.34 -20.13 32.56
CA ASP A 254 1.43 -18.78 31.99
C ASP A 254 0.69 -18.67 30.66
N ARG A 255 -0.14 -17.64 30.55
CA ARG A 255 -0.87 -17.26 29.34
C ARG A 255 -0.43 -15.90 28.85
N VAL A 256 -0.70 -15.63 27.57
CA VAL A 256 -0.47 -14.34 26.93
C VAL A 256 -1.81 -13.76 26.46
N CYS A 257 -2.02 -12.50 26.78
CA CYS A 257 -3.07 -11.65 26.24
C CYS A 257 -2.43 -10.68 25.23
N VAL A 258 -2.98 -10.55 24.02
CA VAL A 258 -2.43 -9.65 23.00
C VAL A 258 -3.31 -8.41 22.90
N ASP A 259 -2.72 -7.24 23.21
CA ASP A 259 -3.33 -5.92 22.99
C ASP A 259 -2.76 -5.33 21.70
N THR A 260 -3.61 -5.08 20.70
CA THR A 260 -3.23 -4.44 19.44
C THR A 260 -3.43 -2.92 19.49
N CYS A 261 -2.85 -2.21 18.51
CA CYS A 261 -3.01 -0.77 18.31
C CYS A 261 -4.24 -0.43 17.46
N SER A 262 -5.07 -1.41 17.11
CA SER A 262 -6.24 -1.26 16.27
C SER A 262 -7.43 -1.97 16.92
N HIS A 263 -8.65 -1.56 16.61
CA HIS A 263 -9.82 -2.36 16.97
C HIS A 263 -9.95 -3.56 16.03
N PHE A 264 -10.49 -4.65 16.55
CA PHE A 264 -11.03 -5.79 15.82
C PHE A 264 -12.51 -5.56 15.56
N GLU A 265 -13.00 -6.09 14.44
CA GLU A 265 -14.43 -6.27 14.19
C GLU A 265 -14.98 -7.43 15.05
N GLU A 266 -16.31 -7.51 15.18
CA GLU A 266 -16.96 -8.53 16.02
C GLU A 266 -16.66 -9.97 15.57
N ASP A 267 -16.43 -10.21 14.29
CA ASP A 267 -16.09 -11.52 13.72
C ASP A 267 -14.57 -11.72 13.56
N GLU A 268 -13.74 -10.85 14.14
CA GLU A 268 -12.29 -10.91 14.04
C GLU A 268 -11.59 -11.37 15.32
N GLY A 269 -10.41 -11.93 15.10
CA GLY A 269 -9.50 -12.35 16.15
C GLY A 269 -8.09 -12.62 15.62
N ILE A 270 -7.36 -13.48 16.32
CA ILE A 270 -6.06 -13.98 15.84
C ILE A 270 -6.04 -15.51 15.88
N LEU A 271 -5.28 -16.11 14.98
CA LEU A 271 -5.08 -17.55 14.93
C LEU A 271 -4.04 -17.97 15.97
N VAL A 272 -4.39 -18.93 16.82
CA VAL A 272 -3.51 -19.45 17.89
C VAL A 272 -3.60 -20.97 17.96
N GLY A 273 -2.46 -21.64 18.13
CA GLY A 273 -2.41 -23.09 18.29
C GLY A 273 -1.18 -23.53 19.06
N SER A 274 -1.27 -24.63 19.80
CA SER A 274 -0.13 -25.23 20.51
C SER A 274 0.93 -25.80 19.56
N TYR A 275 0.56 -26.04 18.30
CA TYR A 275 1.43 -26.55 17.24
C TYR A 275 1.45 -25.57 16.07
N SER A 276 2.57 -25.49 15.36
CA SER A 276 2.75 -24.53 14.27
C SER A 276 2.02 -24.92 12.97
N SER A 277 1.41 -26.10 12.96
CA SER A 277 0.69 -26.68 11.82
C SER A 277 -0.84 -26.50 11.87
N GLY A 278 -1.40 -26.07 13.00
CA GLY A 278 -2.85 -25.94 13.17
C GLY A 278 -3.22 -24.93 14.22
N PHE A 279 -4.20 -24.09 13.90
CA PHE A 279 -4.61 -22.94 14.72
C PHE A 279 -6.13 -22.92 14.89
N VAL A 280 -6.59 -22.42 16.03
CA VAL A 280 -7.98 -22.05 16.30
C VAL A 280 -8.10 -20.53 16.23
N LEU A 281 -9.23 -20.02 15.73
CA LEU A 281 -9.50 -18.59 15.66
C LEU A 281 -9.99 -18.07 17.03
N CYS A 282 -9.07 -17.47 17.79
CA CYS A 282 -9.37 -16.87 19.10
C CYS A 282 -10.09 -15.53 18.93
N CYS A 283 -11.25 -15.38 19.55
CA CYS A 283 -12.11 -14.20 19.43
C CYS A 283 -11.52 -13.00 20.19
N SER A 284 -11.67 -11.80 19.62
CA SER A 284 -11.39 -10.54 20.31
C SER A 284 -12.41 -10.24 21.43
N GLU A 285 -12.04 -9.37 22.39
CA GLU A 285 -12.93 -8.87 23.45
C GLU A 285 -13.92 -7.79 22.92
N THR A 286 -14.50 -8.02 21.74
CA THR A 286 -15.49 -7.15 21.07
C THR A 286 -16.91 -7.38 21.54
N HIS A 287 -17.21 -8.58 22.04
CA HIS A 287 -18.54 -8.99 22.48
C HIS A 287 -18.78 -8.68 23.96
N PRO A 288 -19.94 -8.11 24.35
CA PRO A 288 -20.24 -7.77 25.74
C PRO A 288 -20.07 -8.92 26.74
N LEU A 289 -19.67 -8.56 27.95
CA LEU A 289 -19.50 -9.43 29.10
C LEU A 289 -20.22 -8.80 30.30
N PRO A 290 -20.92 -9.57 31.15
CA PRO A 290 -21.38 -9.08 32.43
C PRO A 290 -20.24 -8.45 33.24
N TYR A 291 -20.49 -7.26 33.79
CA TYR A 291 -19.58 -6.57 34.72
C TYR A 291 -18.25 -6.07 34.16
N MET A 292 -18.00 -6.13 32.85
CA MET A 292 -16.77 -5.63 32.24
C MET A 292 -17.03 -4.96 30.89
N PRO A 293 -16.46 -3.76 30.62
CA PRO A 293 -16.52 -3.17 29.29
C PRO A 293 -15.71 -4.00 28.29
N THR A 294 -16.10 -3.93 27.02
CA THR A 294 -15.36 -4.53 25.91
C THR A 294 -14.00 -3.86 25.75
N ARG A 295 -13.06 -4.62 25.20
CA ARG A 295 -11.73 -4.13 24.82
C ARG A 295 -11.48 -4.60 23.40
N PRO A 296 -12.06 -3.91 22.40
CA PRO A 296 -12.08 -4.39 21.03
C PRO A 296 -10.70 -4.50 20.38
N PHE A 297 -9.61 -4.12 21.06
CA PHE A 297 -8.22 -4.30 20.64
C PHE A 297 -7.52 -5.52 21.26
N ARG A 298 -8.18 -6.27 22.16
CA ARG A 298 -7.59 -7.36 22.95
C ARG A 298 -8.05 -8.74 22.50
N VAL A 299 -7.14 -9.71 22.48
CA VAL A 299 -7.44 -11.15 22.39
C VAL A 299 -6.83 -11.90 23.57
N ASN A 300 -7.64 -12.72 24.24
CA ASN A 300 -7.16 -13.70 25.23
C ASN A 300 -6.56 -14.91 24.50
N ALA A 301 -5.33 -14.76 24.01
CA ALA A 301 -4.74 -15.59 22.97
C ALA A 301 -4.54 -17.06 23.36
N GLY A 302 -3.66 -17.36 24.32
CA GLY A 302 -3.29 -18.74 24.65
C GLY A 302 -2.14 -18.86 25.64
N ALA A 303 -1.72 -20.10 25.93
CA ALA A 303 -0.57 -20.40 26.78
C ALA A 303 0.74 -19.93 26.13
N LEU A 304 1.77 -19.63 26.94
CA LEU A 304 3.01 -18.99 26.48
C LEU A 304 3.69 -19.66 25.27
N HIS A 305 3.56 -20.99 25.17
CA HIS A 305 4.20 -21.83 24.15
C HIS A 305 3.42 -21.87 22.83
N SER A 306 2.22 -21.31 22.79
CA SER A 306 1.37 -21.39 21.61
C SER A 306 1.96 -20.52 20.50
N TYR A 307 1.80 -20.96 19.27
CA TYR A 307 2.09 -20.18 18.08
C TYR A 307 0.93 -19.27 17.72
N THR A 308 1.24 -18.14 17.10
CA THR A 308 0.27 -17.30 16.40
C THR A 308 0.75 -16.98 14.98
N LEU A 309 -0.19 -16.80 14.05
CA LEU A 309 0.11 -16.49 12.65
C LEU A 309 0.37 -14.99 12.46
N GLY A 310 1.53 -14.66 11.91
CA GLY A 310 1.91 -13.33 11.47
C GLY A 310 1.86 -13.17 9.94
N PRO A 311 2.17 -11.98 9.43
CA PRO A 311 2.22 -11.71 8.01
C PRO A 311 3.24 -12.60 7.27
N ASP A 312 3.10 -12.70 5.95
CA ASP A 312 4.05 -13.39 5.07
C ASP A 312 4.23 -14.87 5.42
N ASN A 313 3.14 -15.51 5.85
CA ASN A 313 3.08 -16.92 6.25
C ASN A 313 4.13 -17.27 7.32
N ARG A 314 4.36 -16.38 8.30
CA ARG A 314 5.26 -16.63 9.44
C ARG A 314 4.48 -16.94 10.71
N THR A 315 5.06 -17.73 11.60
CA THR A 315 4.48 -17.99 12.94
C THR A 315 5.44 -17.56 14.03
N ASN A 316 4.94 -16.97 15.11
CA ASN A 316 5.75 -16.61 16.28
C ASN A 316 5.22 -17.32 17.52
N TYR A 317 6.08 -17.64 18.49
CA TYR A 317 5.58 -18.00 19.81
C TYR A 317 4.92 -16.80 20.47
N LEU A 318 3.83 -17.01 21.20
CA LEU A 318 3.18 -15.94 21.97
C LEU A 318 4.14 -15.30 22.98
N SER A 319 5.14 -16.03 23.49
CA SER A 319 6.20 -15.50 24.35
C SER A 319 7.16 -14.52 23.66
N GLU A 320 7.22 -14.52 22.34
CA GLU A 320 8.07 -13.63 21.53
C GLU A 320 7.31 -12.39 21.04
N VAL A 321 5.98 -12.40 21.13
CA VAL A 321 5.15 -11.27 20.74
C VAL A 321 5.34 -10.12 21.72
N GLY A 322 5.62 -8.93 21.19
CA GLY A 322 5.87 -7.73 21.96
C GLY A 322 5.34 -6.46 21.29
N SER A 323 5.61 -5.31 21.89
CA SER A 323 5.25 -4.02 21.30
C SER A 323 5.93 -3.85 19.94
N GLY A 324 5.18 -3.44 18.92
CA GLY A 324 5.66 -3.29 17.54
C GLY A 324 5.66 -4.58 16.72
N SER A 325 5.40 -5.75 17.31
CA SER A 325 5.21 -6.99 16.55
C SER A 325 4.02 -6.85 15.59
N ALA A 326 4.15 -7.36 14.37
CA ALA A 326 3.05 -7.46 13.42
C ALA A 326 2.42 -8.85 13.45
N LEU A 327 1.10 -8.92 13.60
CA LEU A 327 0.30 -10.14 13.53
C LEU A 327 -0.77 -10.02 12.42
N LEU A 328 -1.47 -11.12 12.14
CA LEU A 328 -2.66 -11.10 11.30
C LEU A 328 -3.92 -11.10 12.15
N ALA A 329 -4.76 -10.07 11.97
CA ALA A 329 -6.17 -10.16 12.31
C ALA A 329 -6.87 -10.99 11.24
N VAL A 330 -7.72 -11.91 11.66
CA VAL A 330 -8.42 -12.86 10.79
C VAL A 330 -9.91 -12.79 11.12
N GLY A 331 -10.74 -12.56 10.10
CA GLY A 331 -12.20 -12.62 10.19
C GLY A 331 -12.74 -14.04 10.01
N ALA A 332 -13.97 -14.28 10.43
CA ALA A 332 -14.62 -15.60 10.32
C ALA A 332 -14.84 -16.08 8.88
N ASP A 333 -14.75 -15.19 7.90
CA ASP A 333 -14.78 -15.47 6.46
C ASP A 333 -13.39 -15.68 5.84
N GLY A 334 -12.34 -15.66 6.66
CA GLY A 334 -10.95 -15.82 6.24
C GLY A 334 -10.27 -14.53 5.78
N ARG A 335 -10.97 -13.38 5.75
CA ARG A 335 -10.33 -12.10 5.43
C ARG A 335 -9.23 -11.81 6.42
N THR A 336 -8.12 -11.27 5.94
CA THR A 336 -6.96 -10.97 6.79
C THR A 336 -6.56 -9.51 6.65
N ARG A 337 -5.95 -8.98 7.70
CA ARG A 337 -5.26 -7.69 7.68
C ARG A 337 -4.13 -7.67 8.70
N ARG A 338 -3.10 -6.88 8.44
CA ARG A 338 -1.99 -6.70 9.39
C ARG A 338 -2.48 -5.89 10.58
N VAL A 339 -2.10 -6.28 11.79
CA VAL A 339 -2.30 -5.50 13.01
C VAL A 339 -1.00 -5.38 13.79
N VAL A 340 -0.78 -4.20 14.35
CA VAL A 340 0.40 -3.93 15.20
C VAL A 340 0.03 -4.23 16.65
N VAL A 341 0.90 -4.97 17.34
CA VAL A 341 0.77 -5.24 18.77
C VAL A 341 1.24 -4.03 19.56
N GLY A 342 0.39 -3.50 20.43
CA GLY A 342 0.78 -2.48 21.41
C GLY A 342 1.49 -3.11 22.60
N ARG A 343 0.98 -4.23 23.11
CA ARG A 343 1.57 -4.98 24.23
C ARG A 343 1.11 -6.44 24.25
N ALA A 344 2.00 -7.35 24.64
CA ALA A 344 1.64 -8.68 25.11
C ALA A 344 1.68 -8.73 26.65
N LYS A 345 0.60 -9.19 27.28
CA LYS A 345 0.47 -9.32 28.74
C LYS A 345 0.61 -10.78 29.14
N LEU A 346 1.69 -11.11 29.83
CA LEU A 346 1.93 -12.44 30.41
C LEU A 346 1.43 -12.48 31.86
N GLU A 347 0.64 -13.50 32.20
CA GLU A 347 0.18 -13.74 33.57
C GLU A 347 -0.10 -15.23 33.82
N SER A 348 0.06 -15.68 35.06
CA SER A 348 -0.24 -17.06 35.46
C SER A 348 -1.72 -17.22 35.82
N ARG A 349 -2.39 -18.20 35.21
CA ARG A 349 -3.83 -18.48 35.38
C ARG A 349 -4.09 -19.99 35.31
N PRO A 350 -5.22 -20.47 35.86
CA PRO A 350 -5.74 -21.78 35.49
C PRO A 350 -5.94 -21.86 33.97
N LEU A 351 -5.55 -22.98 33.36
CA LEU A 351 -5.62 -23.21 31.93
C LEU A 351 -6.51 -24.40 31.60
N LEU A 352 -7.12 -24.37 30.42
CA LEU A 352 -7.74 -25.52 29.78
C LEU A 352 -7.06 -25.81 28.43
N GLU A 353 -6.98 -27.09 28.07
CA GLU A 353 -6.61 -27.56 26.73
C GLU A 353 -7.90 -27.93 25.99
N ILE A 354 -8.02 -27.41 24.77
CA ILE A 354 -9.04 -27.77 23.78
C ILE A 354 -8.34 -28.58 22.69
N ARG A 355 -8.66 -29.88 22.58
CA ARG A 355 -8.21 -30.71 21.46
C ARG A 355 -9.34 -30.83 20.46
N THR A 356 -9.02 -30.59 19.20
CA THR A 356 -9.94 -30.66 18.08
C THR A 356 -9.31 -31.44 16.93
N HIS A 357 -10.12 -31.88 15.99
CA HIS A 357 -9.63 -32.46 14.74
C HIS A 357 -10.29 -31.77 13.55
N ALA A 358 -9.52 -31.61 12.49
CA ALA A 358 -10.05 -31.25 11.18
C ALA A 358 -10.75 -32.44 10.51
N GLU A 359 -11.49 -32.18 9.43
CA GLU A 359 -12.16 -33.22 8.63
C GLU A 359 -11.19 -34.32 8.14
N ASP A 360 -9.95 -33.95 7.82
CA ASP A 360 -8.90 -34.87 7.40
C ASP A 360 -8.20 -35.61 8.56
N GLY A 361 -8.69 -35.43 9.80
CA GLY A 361 -8.18 -36.07 11.01
C GLY A 361 -6.95 -35.39 11.62
N ARG A 362 -6.45 -34.29 11.06
CA ARG A 362 -5.33 -33.55 11.68
C ARG A 362 -5.75 -32.98 13.03
N LEU A 363 -4.96 -33.28 14.05
CA LEU A 363 -5.11 -32.72 15.40
C LEU A 363 -4.77 -31.22 15.38
N VAL A 364 -5.66 -30.41 15.97
CA VAL A 364 -5.39 -29.02 16.33
C VAL A 364 -5.66 -28.86 17.82
N SER A 365 -4.64 -28.41 18.55
CA SER A 365 -4.72 -28.18 19.99
C SER A 365 -4.52 -26.70 20.32
N LEU A 366 -5.28 -26.21 21.29
CA LEU A 366 -5.16 -24.86 21.83
C LEU A 366 -5.26 -24.94 23.35
N THR A 367 -4.26 -24.38 24.05
CA THR A 367 -4.33 -24.20 25.50
C THR A 367 -4.58 -22.72 25.82
N VAL A 368 -5.63 -22.42 26.58
CA VAL A 368 -6.05 -21.05 26.92
C VAL A 368 -6.38 -20.94 28.41
N GLN A 369 -6.60 -19.71 28.88
CA GLN A 369 -7.08 -19.48 30.24
C GLN A 369 -8.48 -20.10 30.44
N ASP A 370 -8.63 -20.76 31.58
CA ASP A 370 -9.88 -21.36 32.06
C ASP A 370 -10.74 -20.31 32.75
N ASP A 371 -11.43 -19.52 31.92
CA ASP A 371 -12.28 -18.42 32.33
C ASP A 371 -13.36 -18.15 31.27
N TRP A 372 -14.53 -17.75 31.73
CA TRP A 372 -15.74 -17.62 30.93
C TRP A 372 -15.70 -16.47 29.90
N HIS A 373 -14.77 -15.52 30.07
CA HIS A 373 -14.59 -14.43 29.10
C HIS A 373 -13.68 -14.79 27.92
N VAL A 374 -13.01 -15.95 27.98
CA VAL A 374 -12.15 -16.42 26.90
C VAL A 374 -13.03 -17.08 25.85
N ARG A 375 -12.88 -16.65 24.59
CA ARG A 375 -13.78 -17.01 23.51
C ARG A 375 -13.01 -17.40 22.26
N VAL A 376 -13.58 -18.31 21.49
CA VAL A 376 -13.14 -18.72 20.15
C VAL A 376 -14.30 -18.54 19.18
N LEU A 377 -14.00 -18.43 17.88
CA LEU A 377 -15.02 -18.33 16.85
C LEU A 377 -15.32 -19.70 16.24
N GLY A 378 -16.59 -19.99 16.01
CA GLY A 378 -17.10 -21.12 15.25
C GLY A 378 -17.67 -20.71 13.89
N PRO A 379 -18.12 -21.67 13.07
CA PRO A 379 -18.64 -21.39 11.73
C PRO A 379 -19.71 -20.29 11.71
N GLY A 380 -19.64 -19.41 10.72
CA GLY A 380 -20.54 -18.25 10.60
C GLY A 380 -20.30 -17.15 11.64
N GLY A 381 -19.13 -17.09 12.27
CA GLY A 381 -18.79 -16.07 13.27
C GLY A 381 -19.42 -16.31 14.64
N LYS A 382 -19.88 -17.53 14.92
CA LYS A 382 -20.49 -17.88 16.21
C LYS A 382 -19.47 -17.73 17.33
N VAL A 383 -19.78 -16.90 18.31
CA VAL A 383 -18.92 -16.70 19.49
C VAL A 383 -19.14 -17.83 20.50
N LEU A 384 -18.08 -18.54 20.86
CA LEU A 384 -18.11 -19.68 21.77
C LEU A 384 -17.24 -19.42 22.99
N ASN A 385 -17.83 -19.52 24.18
CA ASN A 385 -17.10 -19.47 25.43
C ASN A 385 -16.36 -20.80 25.65
N VAL A 386 -15.06 -20.74 25.89
CA VAL A 386 -14.20 -21.92 26.02
C VAL A 386 -14.59 -22.81 27.20
N THR A 387 -15.17 -22.25 28.27
CA THR A 387 -15.62 -23.03 29.43
C THR A 387 -16.96 -23.75 29.21
N GLU A 388 -17.66 -23.43 28.12
CA GLU A 388 -18.96 -24.03 27.77
C GLU A 388 -18.85 -25.05 26.63
N LEU A 389 -17.67 -25.16 26.02
CA LEU A 389 -17.40 -26.11 24.94
C LEU A 389 -17.61 -27.56 25.37
N ARG A 390 -18.10 -28.36 24.43
CA ARG A 390 -18.35 -29.79 24.58
C ARG A 390 -17.78 -30.54 23.39
N THR A 391 -17.49 -31.82 23.58
CA THR A 391 -17.16 -32.73 22.47
C THR A 391 -18.25 -32.65 21.39
N GLY A 392 -17.82 -32.49 20.14
CA GLY A 392 -18.69 -32.32 18.98
C GLY A 392 -18.99 -30.86 18.61
N ASP A 393 -18.66 -29.88 19.45
CA ASP A 393 -18.77 -28.47 19.06
C ASP A 393 -17.81 -28.13 17.90
N GLU A 394 -18.21 -27.19 17.05
CA GLU A 394 -17.48 -26.80 15.86
C GLU A 394 -16.81 -25.43 16.04
N LEU A 395 -15.51 -25.36 15.78
CA LEU A 395 -14.68 -24.16 15.82
C LEU A 395 -14.17 -23.80 14.43
N LEU A 396 -13.84 -22.53 14.20
CA LEU A 396 -13.05 -22.10 13.06
C LEU A 396 -11.56 -22.24 13.38
N GLY A 397 -10.82 -22.74 12.41
CA GLY A 397 -9.37 -22.84 12.49
C GLY A 397 -8.70 -22.71 11.14
N TYR A 398 -7.37 -22.78 11.16
CA TYR A 398 -6.54 -22.75 9.97
C TYR A 398 -5.49 -23.85 10.05
N LEU A 399 -5.32 -24.57 8.95
CA LEU A 399 -4.38 -25.68 8.84
C LEU A 399 -3.24 -25.26 7.93
N ALA A 400 -2.06 -25.02 8.51
CA ALA A 400 -0.90 -24.66 7.72
C ALA A 400 -0.44 -25.86 6.88
N GLN A 401 -0.18 -25.61 5.60
CA GLN A 401 0.30 -26.65 4.67
C GLN A 401 1.80 -26.94 4.89
N ASP A 402 2.57 -25.92 5.23
CA ASP A 402 4.01 -26.02 5.42
C ASP A 402 4.39 -26.48 6.84
N LYS A 403 5.48 -27.25 6.94
CA LYS A 403 6.16 -27.46 8.22
C LYS A 403 6.94 -26.21 8.61
N ARG A 404 7.29 -26.04 9.89
CA ARG A 404 7.98 -24.83 10.37
C ARG A 404 9.33 -25.14 11.01
N HIS A 405 10.30 -24.24 10.79
CA HIS A 405 11.53 -24.13 11.56
C HIS A 405 11.70 -22.67 11.98
N VAL A 406 11.78 -22.41 13.30
CA VAL A 406 11.86 -21.05 13.87
C VAL A 406 10.83 -20.06 13.29
N GLY A 407 9.62 -20.55 13.04
CA GLY A 407 8.52 -19.75 12.49
C GLY A 407 8.48 -19.60 10.97
N LEU A 408 9.50 -20.08 10.25
CA LEU A 408 9.57 -20.05 8.78
C LEU A 408 9.03 -21.34 8.16
N PRO A 409 8.27 -21.28 7.05
CA PRO A 409 7.86 -22.48 6.29
C PRO A 409 9.08 -23.22 5.74
N ILE A 410 9.07 -24.55 5.85
CA ILE A 410 10.10 -25.46 5.34
C ILE A 410 9.46 -26.68 4.67
N GLY A 411 10.13 -27.23 3.66
CA GLY A 411 9.75 -28.47 2.97
C GLY A 411 10.35 -29.74 3.57
N GLU A 412 10.86 -29.67 4.81
CA GLU A 412 11.54 -30.79 5.48
C GLU A 412 10.65 -31.46 6.54
N PHE A 413 11.05 -32.65 6.99
CA PHE A 413 10.35 -33.35 8.07
C PHE A 413 10.52 -32.59 9.40
N CYS A 414 9.40 -32.17 9.98
CA CYS A 414 9.33 -31.62 11.33
C CYS A 414 8.08 -32.16 12.03
N LYS A 415 8.23 -32.63 13.27
CA LYS A 415 7.16 -33.20 14.09
C LYS A 415 7.24 -32.65 15.51
N GLU A 416 6.20 -31.92 15.89
CA GLU A 416 5.92 -31.50 17.26
C GLU A 416 5.09 -32.60 17.95
N VAL A 417 5.33 -32.86 19.24
CA VAL A 417 4.67 -33.92 20.02
C VAL A 417 3.95 -33.35 21.22
#